data_AF-A0A258LJ94-F1
#
_entry.id   AF-A0A258LJ94-F1
#
_cell.length_a   1.000
_cell.length_b   1.000
_cell.length_c   1.000
_cell.angle_alpha   90.00
_cell.angle_beta   90.00
_cell.angle_gamma   90.00
#
_symmetry.space_group_name_H-M   'P 1'
#
loop_
_entity.id
_entity.type
_entity.pdbx_description
1 polymer ?
#
loop_
_entity_poly.entity_id
_entity_poly.type
_entity_poly.pdbx_seq_one_letter_code
_entity_poly.pdbx_strand_id
1 'polypeptide(L)'
;MNYFNKLPGFIRTPSGFEWVLLKKLPLIFGIGTTLAAAPIAYIYFSNYTLNPDQLKLIYLCLGLIFSVWFFAGAAAIGCIVVMVMKGPAYVADPYDLPKENKKLEKHPNL
;
A
#
# COMPACT_ATOMS: atom_id res chain seq x y z
N MET A 1 8.17 -22.62 4.62
CA MET A 1 8.30 -21.96 3.30
C MET A 1 8.88 -20.58 3.54
N ASN A 2 10.06 -20.30 3.00
CA ASN A 2 10.64 -18.94 3.04
C ASN A 2 10.01 -18.14 1.90
N TYR A 3 9.00 -17.33 2.20
CA TYR A 3 8.34 -16.50 1.20
C TYR A 3 9.23 -15.36 0.68
N PHE A 4 10.31 -15.02 1.40
CA PHE A 4 11.22 -13.93 1.04
C PHE A 4 12.68 -14.26 1.41
N ASN A 5 13.46 -14.78 0.46
CA ASN A 5 14.90 -14.98 0.63
C ASN A 5 15.63 -13.64 0.51
N LYS A 6 16.53 -13.37 1.46
CA LYS A 6 17.33 -12.12 1.53
C LYS A 6 18.78 -12.42 1.20
N LEU A 7 19.42 -11.54 0.43
CA LEU A 7 20.86 -11.63 0.18
C LEU A 7 21.66 -11.34 1.45
N PRO A 8 22.73 -12.11 1.75
CA PRO A 8 23.66 -11.76 2.80
C PRO A 8 24.45 -10.49 2.42
N GLY A 9 24.72 -9.61 3.39
CA GLY A 9 25.58 -8.43 3.18
C GLY A 9 24.92 -7.19 2.58
N PHE A 10 23.59 -7.13 2.47
CA PHE A 10 22.91 -5.94 1.94
C PHE A 10 22.90 -4.75 2.93
N ILE A 11 22.93 -3.53 2.39
CA ILE A 11 22.87 -2.29 3.17
C ILE A 11 21.41 -1.99 3.54
N ARG A 12 21.15 -1.72 4.83
CA ARG A 12 19.81 -1.30 5.27
C ARG A 12 19.60 0.18 4.96
N THR A 13 18.54 0.46 4.20
CA THR A 13 18.05 1.82 3.96
C THR A 13 17.13 2.26 5.11
N PRO A 14 17.16 3.54 5.52
CA PRO A 14 16.27 4.05 6.56
C PRO A 14 14.82 4.09 6.05
N SER A 15 13.87 3.87 6.95
CA SER A 15 12.43 3.97 6.65
C SER A 15 12.06 5.42 6.30
N GLY A 16 11.51 5.64 5.10
CA GLY A 16 11.11 6.96 4.63
C GLY A 16 9.66 7.34 4.98
N PHE A 17 9.13 8.31 4.23
CA PHE A 17 7.77 8.83 4.38
C PHE A 17 6.70 7.75 4.18
N GLU A 18 6.98 6.71 3.39
CA GLU A 18 6.09 5.57 3.16
C GLU A 18 5.66 4.88 4.46
N TRP A 19 6.55 4.78 5.45
CA TRP A 19 6.23 4.17 6.75
C TRP A 19 5.34 5.09 7.58
N VAL A 20 5.65 6.38 7.59
CA VAL A 20 4.84 7.37 8.31
C VAL A 20 3.42 7.42 7.74
N LEU A 21 3.29 7.42 6.41
CA LEU A 21 2.00 7.40 5.73
C LEU A 21 1.23 6.13 6.03
N LEU A 22 1.87 4.95 5.93
CA LEU A 22 1.24 3.66 6.20
C LEU A 22 0.74 3.54 7.64
N LYS A 23 1.43 4.13 8.64
CA LYS A 23 0.94 4.20 10.04
C LYS A 23 -0.29 5.08 10.20
N LYS A 24 -0.36 6.19 9.45
CA LYS A 24 -1.45 7.16 9.55
C LYS A 24 -2.66 6.75 8.70
N LEU A 25 -2.46 5.89 7.72
CA LEU A 25 -3.48 5.47 6.77
C LEU A 25 -4.74 4.87 7.44
N PRO A 26 -4.64 3.96 8.44
CA PRO A 26 -5.84 3.43 9.10
C PRO A 26 -6.65 4.51 9.81
N LEU A 27 -5.98 5.54 10.34
CA LEU A 27 -6.63 6.67 11.00
C LEU A 27 -7.31 7.59 9.97
N ILE A 28 -6.65 7.89 8.85
CA ILE A 28 -7.25 8.65 7.74
C ILE A 28 -8.48 7.91 7.18
N PHE A 29 -8.35 6.60 6.98
CA PHE A 29 -9.44 5.74 6.54
C PHE A 29 -10.62 5.74 7.53
N GLY A 30 -10.33 5.60 8.82
CA GLY A 30 -11.34 5.64 9.88
C GLY A 30 -12.08 6.98 9.94
N ILE A 31 -11.34 8.10 9.92
CA ILE A 31 -11.92 9.44 9.94
C ILE A 31 -12.75 9.69 8.68
N GLY A 32 -12.22 9.39 7.49
CA GLY A 32 -12.92 9.58 6.22
C GLY A 32 -14.22 8.76 6.14
N THR A 33 -14.16 7.50 6.58
CA THR A 33 -15.33 6.62 6.62
C THR A 33 -16.36 7.12 7.64
N THR A 34 -15.92 7.51 8.83
CA THR A 34 -16.81 8.02 9.88
C THR A 34 -17.49 9.32 9.46
N LEU A 35 -16.76 10.23 8.82
CA LEU A 35 -17.30 11.50 8.33
C LEU A 35 -18.40 11.28 7.28
N ALA A 36 -18.19 10.35 6.34
CA ALA A 36 -19.19 10.04 5.32
C ALA A 36 -20.35 9.19 5.87
N ALA A 37 -20.13 8.38 6.91
CA ALA A 37 -21.15 7.55 7.55
C ALA A 37 -22.04 8.34 8.54
N ALA A 38 -21.53 9.43 9.13
CA ALA A 38 -22.28 10.26 10.08
C ALA A 38 -23.66 10.73 9.57
N PRO A 39 -23.82 11.32 8.37
CA PRO A 39 -25.13 11.72 7.86
C PRO A 39 -26.05 10.53 7.62
N ILE A 40 -25.52 9.37 7.19
CA ILE A 40 -26.31 8.15 7.00
C ILE A 40 -26.88 7.69 8.35
N ALA A 41 -26.03 7.62 9.38
CA ALA A 41 -26.45 7.23 10.73
C ALA A 41 -27.49 8.22 11.28
N TYR A 42 -27.27 9.53 11.12
CA TYR A 42 -28.21 10.56 11.57
C TYR A 42 -29.60 10.40 10.93
N ILE A 43 -29.65 10.18 9.61
CA ILE A 43 -30.91 9.98 8.89
C ILE A 43 -31.60 8.70 9.37
N TYR A 44 -30.84 7.60 9.56
CA TYR A 44 -31.38 6.31 9.97
C TYR A 44 -31.97 6.34 11.39
N PHE A 45 -31.34 7.04 12.33
CA PHE A 45 -31.85 7.16 13.70
C PHE A 45 -32.99 8.18 13.85
N SER A 46 -33.04 9.21 12.99
CA SER A 46 -34.02 10.30 13.15
C SER A 46 -35.34 10.08 12.42
N ASN A 47 -35.39 9.20 11.42
CA ASN A 47 -36.54 9.07 10.53
C ASN A 47 -37.13 7.66 10.54
N TYR A 48 -38.45 7.56 10.72
CA TYR A 48 -39.19 6.30 10.61
C TYR A 48 -39.52 5.93 9.14
N THR A 49 -39.67 6.94 8.28
CA THR A 49 -39.94 6.79 6.84
C THR A 49 -38.93 7.59 6.04
N LEU A 50 -38.28 6.96 5.06
CA LEU A 50 -37.26 7.60 4.24
C LEU A 50 -37.89 8.39 3.09
N ASN A 51 -37.57 9.67 3.01
CA ASN A 51 -37.96 10.53 1.89
C ASN A 51 -36.99 10.31 0.69
N PRO A 52 -37.40 10.48 -0.59
CA PRO A 52 -36.52 10.29 -1.74
C PRO A 52 -35.25 11.15 -1.69
N ASP A 53 -35.35 12.38 -1.17
CA ASP A 53 -34.19 13.27 -1.01
C ASP A 53 -33.16 12.72 0.00
N GLN A 54 -33.64 12.11 1.09
CA GLN A 54 -32.78 11.48 2.09
C GLN A 54 -32.09 10.24 1.50
N LEU A 55 -32.82 9.46 0.70
CA LEU A 55 -32.26 8.29 0.02
C LEU A 55 -31.16 8.69 -0.98
N LYS A 56 -31.36 9.77 -1.73
CA LYS A 56 -30.33 10.33 -2.62
C LYS A 56 -29.06 10.72 -1.86
N LEU A 57 -29.20 11.36 -0.69
CA LEU A 57 -28.06 11.71 0.16
C LEU A 57 -27.34 10.46 0.67
N ILE A 58 -28.07 9.42 1.09
CA ILE A 58 -27.47 8.16 1.54
C ILE A 58 -26.61 7.54 0.43
N TYR A 59 -27.12 7.47 -0.80
CA TYR A 59 -26.35 6.93 -1.93
C TYR A 59 -25.12 7.76 -2.27
N LEU A 60 -25.20 9.09 -2.19
CA LEU A 60 -24.05 9.96 -2.37
C LEU A 60 -22.98 9.69 -1.29
N CYS A 61 -23.39 9.59 -0.02
CA CYS A 61 -22.49 9.27 1.08
C CYS A 61 -21.86 7.88 0.94
N LEU A 62 -22.62 6.87 0.48
CA LEU A 62 -22.08 5.55 0.16
C LEU A 62 -21.03 5.61 -0.94
N GLY A 63 -21.29 6.38 -2.01
CA GLY A 63 -20.29 6.63 -3.06
C GLY A 63 -19.00 7.24 -2.51
N LEU A 64 -19.11 8.21 -1.60
CA LEU A 64 -17.96 8.79 -0.92
C LEU A 64 -17.20 7.77 -0.06
N ILE A 65 -17.90 6.91 0.69
CA ILE A 65 -17.28 5.84 1.47
C ILE A 65 -16.44 4.93 0.57
N PHE A 66 -17.02 4.43 -0.52
CA PHE A 66 -16.29 3.58 -1.47
C PHE A 66 -15.10 4.30 -2.12
N SER A 67 -15.25 5.60 -2.38
CA SER A 67 -14.16 6.42 -2.93
C SER A 67 -13.00 6.53 -1.95
N VAL A 68 -13.28 6.85 -0.68
CA VAL A 68 -12.27 6.88 0.40
C VAL A 68 -11.57 5.53 0.53
N TRP A 69 -12.32 4.43 0.47
CA TRP A 69 -11.77 3.08 0.56
C TRP A 69 -10.85 2.76 -0.61
N PHE A 70 -11.26 3.11 -1.83
CA PHE A 70 -10.45 2.91 -3.02
C PHE A 70 -9.12 3.68 -2.95
N PHE A 71 -9.16 4.97 -2.63
CA PHE A 71 -7.95 5.79 -2.54
C PHE A 71 -7.03 5.35 -1.39
N ALA A 72 -7.60 4.99 -0.23
CA ALA A 72 -6.83 4.46 0.88
C ALA A 72 -6.17 3.12 0.50
N GLY A 73 -6.90 2.22 -0.17
CA GLY A 73 -6.36 0.95 -0.65
C GLY A 73 -5.22 1.15 -1.66
N ALA A 74 -5.41 2.04 -2.64
CA ALA A 74 -4.36 2.38 -3.61
C ALA A 74 -3.11 2.95 -2.93
N ALA A 75 -3.27 3.85 -1.96
CA ALA A 75 -2.16 4.41 -1.19
C ALA A 75 -1.45 3.34 -0.33
N ALA A 76 -2.20 2.42 0.30
CA ALA A 76 -1.63 1.31 1.06
C ALA A 76 -0.73 0.43 0.17
N ILE A 77 -1.26 0.03 -1.00
CA ILE A 77 -0.52 -0.78 -1.97
C ILE A 77 0.74 -0.04 -2.42
N GLY A 78 0.62 1.24 -2.77
CA GLY A 78 1.77 2.08 -3.16
C GLY A 78 2.86 2.12 -2.07
N CYS A 79 2.48 2.34 -0.81
CA CYS A 79 3.42 2.31 0.31
C CYS A 79 4.11 0.95 0.48
N ILE A 80 3.36 -0.15 0.37
CA ILE A 80 3.91 -1.51 0.46
C ILE A 80 4.90 -1.77 -0.67
N VAL A 81 4.56 -1.39 -1.90
CA VAL A 81 5.44 -1.53 -3.06
C VAL A 81 6.74 -0.77 -2.83
N VAL A 82 6.68 0.50 -2.38
CA VAL A 82 7.89 1.28 -2.09
C VAL A 82 8.72 0.65 -0.96
N MET A 83 8.07 0.12 0.09
CA MET A 83 8.77 -0.62 1.16
C MET A 83 9.45 -1.88 0.64
N VAL A 84 8.86 -2.59 -0.33
CA VAL A 84 9.48 -3.76 -0.95
C VAL A 84 10.65 -3.34 -1.84
N MET A 85 10.49 -2.28 -2.63
CA MET A 85 11.54 -1.76 -3.52
C MET A 85 12.76 -1.23 -2.75
N LYS A 86 12.55 -0.52 -1.63
CA LYS A 86 13.63 -0.04 -0.77
C LYS A 86 14.12 -1.07 0.24
N GLY A 87 13.31 -2.10 0.49
CA GLY A 87 13.46 -3.06 1.58
C GLY A 87 14.71 -3.93 1.46
N PRO A 88 14.84 -4.97 2.31
CA PRO A 88 15.99 -5.85 2.25
C PRO A 88 16.08 -6.48 0.85
N ALA A 89 17.30 -6.71 0.38
CA ALA A 89 17.55 -7.22 -0.97
C ALA A 89 16.94 -8.62 -1.15
N TYR A 90 15.68 -8.65 -1.56
CA TYR A 90 14.91 -9.85 -1.80
C TYR A 90 15.35 -10.46 -3.13
N VAL A 91 15.63 -11.76 -3.11
CA VAL A 91 16.01 -12.50 -4.32
C VAL A 91 14.74 -12.87 -5.07
N ALA A 92 14.52 -12.29 -6.25
CA ALA A 92 13.42 -12.66 -7.15
C ALA A 92 13.80 -13.90 -7.97
N ASP A 93 14.97 -13.87 -8.63
CA ASP A 93 15.59 -15.01 -9.32
C ASP A 93 17.11 -14.99 -9.06
N PRO A 94 17.70 -16.02 -8.42
CA PRO A 94 19.14 -16.12 -8.30
C PRO A 94 19.72 -16.45 -9.68
N TYR A 95 20.36 -15.47 -10.32
CA TYR A 95 21.20 -15.75 -11.48
C TYR A 95 22.55 -16.28 -10.99
N ASP A 96 22.83 -17.53 -11.32
CA ASP A 96 24.18 -18.07 -11.15
C ASP A 96 25.12 -17.31 -12.07
N LEU A 97 26.08 -16.59 -11.48
CA LEU A 97 27.15 -15.98 -12.24
C LEU A 97 27.94 -17.12 -12.92
N PRO A 98 28.04 -17.14 -14.27
CA PRO A 98 28.89 -18.11 -14.93
C PRO A 98 30.33 -17.93 -14.44
N LYS A 99 31.03 -19.05 -14.21
CA LYS A 99 32.43 -19.00 -13.78
C LYS A 99 33.22 -18.19 -14.79
N GLU A 100 33.93 -17.18 -14.28
CA GLU A 100 34.81 -16.33 -15.07
C GLU A 100 35.79 -17.19 -15.88
N ASN A 101 35.75 -17.03 -17.20
CA ASN A 101 36.64 -17.74 -18.10
C ASN A 101 37.78 -16.80 -18.51
N LYS A 102 38.88 -16.87 -17.75
CA LYS A 102 40.10 -16.07 -17.98
C LYS A 102 40.69 -16.20 -19.38
N LYS A 103 40.32 -17.24 -20.15
CA LYS A 103 40.77 -17.38 -21.55
C LYS A 103 40.09 -16.41 -22.51
N LEU A 104 38.95 -15.84 -22.14
CA LEU A 104 38.21 -14.86 -22.92
C LEU A 104 38.57 -13.41 -22.53
N GLU A 105 39.36 -13.23 -21.48
CA GLU A 105 39.85 -11.92 -21.07
C GLU A 105 40.94 -11.44 -22.02
N LYS A 106 40.78 -10.21 -22.51
CA LYS A 106 41.74 -9.58 -23.41
C LYS A 106 43.07 -9.25 -22.70
N HIS A 107 43.05 -9.15 -21.37
CA HIS A 107 44.18 -8.76 -20.52
C HIS A 107 44.15 -9.50 -19.17
N PRO A 108 44.58 -10.77 -19.10
CA PRO A 108 44.42 -11.61 -17.91
C PRO A 108 45.40 -11.33 -16.75
N ASN A 109 46.41 -10.45 -16.95
CA ASN A 109 47.51 -10.22 -16.01
C ASN A 109 47.81 -8.72 -15.75
N LEU A 110 46.87 -7.84 -16.07
CA LEU A 110 46.94 -6.40 -15.77
C LEU A 110 46.15 -6.11 -14.49
#